data_AF-A0A520HFB9-F1
#
_entry.id   AF-A0A520HFB9-F1
#
_cell.length_a   1.000
_cell.length_b   1.000
_cell.length_c   1.000
_cell.angle_alpha   90.00
_cell.angle_beta   90.00
_cell.angle_gamma   90.00
#
_symmetry.space_group_name_H-M   'P 1'
#
loop_
_entity.id
_entity.type
_entity.pdbx_description
1 polymer ?
#
loop_
_entity_poly.entity_id
_entity_poly.type
_entity_poly.pdbx_seq_one_letter_code
_entity_poly.pdbx_strand_id
1 'polypeptide(L)'
;DKPLLLKAAKDYANDLGVHANYLNRSIKEVTGKTTTAHISERLVSEAKAILQHTDWNIAEVAYALGFEYPTYFNNFFKKQTGVSPSSVRADRV
;
A
#
# COMPACT_ATOMS: atom_id res chain seq x y z
N ASP A 1 -2.88 9.41 -13.90
CA ASP A 1 -3.36 8.09 -13.47
C ASP A 1 -4.41 8.20 -12.39
N LYS A 2 -5.38 7.29 -12.37
CA LYS A 2 -6.47 7.30 -11.39
C LYS A 2 -5.94 6.82 -10.02
N PRO A 3 -6.25 7.51 -8.92
CA PRO A 3 -5.83 7.07 -7.59
C PRO A 3 -6.46 5.72 -7.24
N LEU A 4 -5.76 4.90 -6.44
CA LEU A 4 -6.31 3.65 -5.91
C LEU A 4 -7.65 3.92 -5.21
N LEU A 5 -8.73 3.33 -5.73
CA LEU A 5 -10.09 3.55 -5.21
C LEU A 5 -10.40 2.74 -3.95
N LEU A 6 -9.77 1.58 -3.79
CA LEU A 6 -9.96 0.66 -2.66
C LEU A 6 -8.67 0.60 -1.84
N LYS A 7 -8.68 1.22 -0.65
CA LYS A 7 -7.46 1.45 0.16
C LYS A 7 -7.49 0.77 1.52
N ALA A 8 -8.68 0.52 2.05
CA ALA A 8 -8.88 -0.14 3.33
C ALA A 8 -9.66 -1.44 3.14
N ALA A 9 -9.47 -2.40 4.07
CA ALA A 9 -10.23 -3.65 4.06
C ALA A 9 -11.75 -3.43 4.04
N LYS A 10 -12.23 -2.31 4.59
CA LYS A 10 -13.64 -1.91 4.54
C LYS A 10 -14.12 -1.59 3.12
N ASP A 11 -13.29 -0.97 2.30
CA ASP A 11 -13.67 -0.61 0.93
C ASP A 11 -13.91 -1.88 0.10
N TYR A 12 -13.00 -2.85 0.21
CA TYR A 12 -13.15 -4.17 -0.41
C TYR A 12 -14.37 -4.92 0.14
N ALA A 13 -14.61 -4.85 1.45
CA ALA A 13 -15.76 -5.52 2.06
C ALA A 13 -17.09 -4.92 1.57
N ASN A 14 -17.18 -3.60 1.47
CA ASN A 14 -18.35 -2.90 0.96
C ASN A 14 -18.62 -3.26 -0.51
N ASP A 15 -17.59 -3.27 -1.35
CA ASP A 15 -17.70 -3.62 -2.78
C ASP A 15 -18.16 -5.07 -2.99
N LEU A 16 -17.71 -5.98 -2.12
CA LEU A 16 -18.11 -7.38 -2.10
C LEU A 16 -19.46 -7.64 -1.40
N GLY A 17 -20.09 -6.62 -0.80
CA GLY A 17 -21.34 -6.77 -0.06
C GLY A 17 -21.23 -7.60 1.23
N VAL A 18 -20.04 -7.65 1.84
CA VAL A 18 -19.77 -8.43 3.06
C VAL A 18 -19.33 -7.56 4.22
N HIS A 19 -19.43 -8.08 5.44
CA HIS A 19 -18.87 -7.40 6.60
C HIS A 19 -17.33 -7.50 6.62
N ALA A 20 -16.63 -6.42 6.94
CA ALA A 20 -15.15 -6.40 6.94
C ALA A 20 -14.52 -7.45 7.87
N ASN A 21 -15.16 -7.77 9.00
CA ASN A 21 -14.69 -8.85 9.89
C ASN A 21 -14.81 -10.23 9.23
N TYR A 22 -15.87 -10.45 8.45
CA TYR A 22 -16.05 -11.70 7.72
C TYR A 22 -14.97 -11.83 6.65
N LEU A 23 -14.77 -10.79 5.83
CA LEU A 23 -13.70 -10.74 4.83
C LEU A 23 -12.31 -11.02 5.44
N ASN A 24 -12.00 -10.36 6.56
CA ASN A 24 -10.72 -10.54 7.24
C ASN A 24 -10.55 -11.97 7.77
N ARG A 25 -11.61 -12.53 8.38
CA ARG A 25 -11.60 -13.92 8.84
C ARG A 25 -11.38 -14.90 7.70
N SER A 26 -12.17 -14.81 6.63
CA SER A 26 -12.08 -15.71 5.48
C SER A 26 -10.71 -15.64 4.79
N ILE A 27 -10.18 -14.43 4.57
CA ILE A 27 -8.84 -14.26 3.99
C ILE A 27 -7.76 -14.84 4.91
N LYS A 28 -7.86 -14.61 6.22
CA LYS A 28 -6.88 -15.11 7.18
C LYS A 28 -6.91 -16.63 7.32
N GLU A 29 -8.09 -17.25 7.27
CA GLU A 29 -8.24 -18.71 7.31
C GLU A 29 -7.58 -19.38 6.09
N VAL A 30 -7.66 -18.76 4.91
CA VAL A 30 -7.10 -19.32 3.68
C VAL A 30 -5.61 -18.99 3.49
N THR A 31 -5.19 -17.76 3.83
CA THR A 31 -3.85 -17.25 3.49
C THR A 31 -2.91 -17.09 4.69
N GLY A 32 -3.42 -17.22 5.92
CA GLY A 32 -2.69 -16.94 7.15
C GLY A 32 -2.50 -15.45 7.47
N LYS A 33 -2.86 -14.52 6.57
CA LYS A 33 -2.66 -13.07 6.72
C LYS A 33 -3.99 -12.32 6.73
N THR A 34 -4.03 -11.19 7.42
CA THR A 34 -5.23 -10.33 7.44
C THR A 34 -5.40 -9.59 6.11
N THR A 35 -6.61 -9.16 5.79
CA THR A 35 -6.87 -8.34 4.59
C THR A 35 -5.99 -7.08 4.54
N THR A 36 -5.82 -6.40 5.68
CA THR A 36 -4.96 -5.21 5.77
C THR A 36 -3.49 -5.52 5.48
N ALA A 37 -3.00 -6.71 5.87
CA ALA A 37 -1.63 -7.12 5.56
C ALA A 37 -1.44 -7.29 4.05
N HIS A 38 -2.37 -7.96 3.37
CA HIS A 38 -2.33 -8.11 1.90
C HIS A 38 -2.35 -6.77 1.18
N ILE A 39 -3.25 -5.87 1.57
CA ILE A 39 -3.31 -4.52 1.00
C ILE A 39 -1.99 -3.78 1.23
N SER A 40 -1.43 -3.86 2.44
CA SER A 40 -0.16 -3.19 2.76
C SER A 40 1.01 -3.75 1.95
N GLU A 41 1.10 -5.08 1.80
CA GLU A 41 2.12 -5.74 0.97
C GLU A 41 2.00 -5.32 -0.49
N ARG A 42 0.77 -5.23 -1.03
CA ARG A 42 0.54 -4.76 -2.39
C ARG A 42 0.97 -3.30 -2.56
N LEU A 43 0.56 -2.41 -1.66
CA LEU A 43 0.95 -0.99 -1.68
C LEU A 43 2.46 -0.81 -1.65
N VAL A 44 3.17 -1.59 -0.83
CA VAL A 44 4.64 -1.54 -0.75
C VAL A 44 5.28 -2.03 -2.05
N SER A 45 4.75 -3.09 -2.66
CA SER A 45 5.24 -3.61 -3.94
C SER A 45 5.10 -2.57 -5.05
N GLU A 46 3.93 -1.94 -5.17
CA GLU A 46 3.69 -0.86 -6.14
C GLU A 46 4.57 0.36 -5.86
N ALA A 47 4.71 0.75 -4.59
CA ALA A 47 5.60 1.84 -4.20
C ALA A 47 7.03 1.58 -4.64
N LYS A 48 7.55 0.36 -4.43
CA LYS A 48 8.89 -0.03 -4.88
C LYS A 48 9.01 0.01 -6.40
N ALA A 49 8.01 -0.50 -7.13
CA ALA A 49 8.01 -0.47 -8.59
C ALA A 49 8.06 0.97 -9.13
N ILE A 50 7.23 1.87 -8.62
CA ILE A 50 7.24 3.29 -9.01
C ILE A 50 8.60 3.91 -8.64
N LEU A 51 9.07 3.68 -7.41
CA LEU A 51 10.38 4.14 -6.94
C LEU A 51 11.57 3.50 -7.65
N GLN A 52 11.39 2.50 -8.52
CA GLN A 52 12.44 1.91 -9.35
C GLN A 52 12.33 2.29 -10.84
N HIS A 53 11.13 2.54 -11.33
CA HIS A 53 10.87 2.70 -12.76
C HIS A 53 10.45 4.12 -13.19
N THR A 54 10.27 5.08 -12.27
CA THR A 54 9.88 6.46 -12.61
C THR A 54 10.72 7.51 -11.89
N ASP A 55 10.76 8.74 -12.41
CA ASP A 55 11.48 9.84 -11.74
C ASP A 55 10.58 10.66 -10.81
N TRP A 56 9.40 10.13 -10.47
CA TRP A 56 8.43 10.81 -9.61
C TRP A 56 9.03 11.13 -8.25
N ASN A 57 8.77 12.33 -7.77
CA ASN A 57 9.16 12.70 -6.42
C ASN A 57 8.34 11.90 -5.39
N ILE A 58 8.84 11.82 -4.15
CA ILE A 58 8.22 10.98 -3.11
C ILE A 58 6.77 11.39 -2.82
N ALA A 59 6.43 12.68 -2.97
CA ALA A 59 5.08 13.16 -2.78
C ALA A 59 4.15 12.67 -3.89
N GLU A 60 4.57 12.72 -5.16
CA GLU A 60 3.82 12.17 -6.31
C GLU A 60 3.54 10.68 -6.13
N VAL A 61 4.54 9.89 -5.69
CA VAL A 61 4.35 8.47 -5.38
C VAL A 61 3.30 8.28 -4.28
N ALA A 62 3.36 9.08 -3.21
CA ALA A 62 2.40 9.01 -2.12
C ALA A 62 0.96 9.29 -2.60
N TYR A 63 0.78 10.36 -3.38
CA TYR A 63 -0.53 10.73 -3.91
C TYR A 63 -1.08 9.68 -4.89
N ALA A 64 -0.23 9.11 -5.74
CA ALA A 64 -0.63 8.05 -6.67
C ALA A 64 -1.11 6.79 -5.95
N LEU A 65 -0.45 6.43 -4.85
CA LEU A 65 -0.85 5.32 -3.98
C LEU A 65 -2.04 5.66 -3.06
N GLY A 66 -2.58 6.88 -3.18
CA GLY A 66 -3.78 7.31 -2.49
C GLY A 66 -3.57 7.79 -1.05
N PHE A 67 -2.33 8.10 -0.64
CA PHE A 67 -2.07 8.78 0.62
C PHE A 67 -2.44 10.26 0.49
N GLU A 68 -3.19 10.79 1.46
CA GLU A 68 -3.55 12.21 1.50
C GLU A 68 -2.35 13.09 1.87
N TYR A 69 -1.42 12.55 2.67
CA TYR A 69 -0.22 13.26 3.10
C TYR A 69 1.04 12.41 2.85
N PRO A 70 2.07 12.94 2.16
CA PRO A 70 3.33 12.24 1.91
C PRO A 70 4.06 11.77 3.18
N THR A 71 3.87 12.47 4.30
CA THR A 71 4.41 12.08 5.61
C THR A 71 3.87 10.72 6.09
N TYR A 72 2.58 10.46 5.87
CA TYR A 72 1.98 9.17 6.20
C TYR A 72 2.51 8.04 5.32
N PHE A 73 2.72 8.31 4.02
CA PHE A 73 3.38 7.36 3.13
C PHE A 73 4.79 7.02 3.60
N ASN A 74 5.62 8.03 3.93
CA ASN A 74 6.98 7.80 4.41
C ASN A 74 7.02 6.91 5.66
N ASN A 75 6.15 7.19 6.64
CA ASN A 75 6.05 6.40 7.86
C ASN A 75 5.55 4.98 7.59
N PHE A 76 4.53 4.83 6.75
CA PHE A 76 4.01 3.54 6.32
C PHE A 76 5.08 2.70 5.62
N PHE A 77 5.75 3.27 4.61
CA PHE A 77 6.75 2.57 3.82
C PHE A 77 7.94 2.13 4.69
N LYS A 78 8.42 3.02 5.56
CA LYS A 78 9.50 2.68 6.51
C LYS A 78 9.09 1.60 7.50
N LYS A 79 7.85 1.64 8.01
CA LYS A 79 7.32 0.61 8.90
C LYS A 79 7.26 -0.76 8.23
N GLN A 80 6.88 -0.81 6.95
CA GLN A 80 6.73 -2.08 6.24
C GLN A 80 8.02 -2.62 5.62
N THR A 81 8.96 -1.76 5.24
CA THR A 81 10.19 -2.17 4.54
C THR A 81 11.45 -2.06 5.38
N GLY A 82 11.40 -1.35 6.51
CA GLY A 82 12.57 -1.03 7.33
C GLY A 82 13.42 0.14 6.82
N VAL A 83 13.20 0.60 5.58
CA VAL A 83 14.01 1.64 4.91
C VAL A 83 13.14 2.79 4.40
N SER A 84 13.71 3.97 4.15
CA SER A 84 12.94 5.08 3.60
C SER A 84 12.76 4.95 2.09
N PRO A 85 11.68 5.53 1.52
CA PRO A 85 11.50 5.62 0.07
C PRO A 85 12.70 6.24 -0.67
N SER A 86 13.34 7.25 -0.05
CA SER A 86 14.53 7.90 -0.59
C SER A 86 15.73 6.96 -0.71
N SER A 87 15.95 6.10 0.28
CA SER A 87 17.05 5.10 0.24
C SER A 87 16.84 4.10 -0.88
N VAL A 88 15.62 3.62 -1.09
CA VAL A 88 15.29 2.69 -2.20
C VAL A 88 15.57 3.31 -3.56
N ARG A 89 15.38 4.63 -3.71
CA ARG A 89 15.70 5.32 -4.96
C ARG A 89 17.19 5.56 -5.16
N ALA A 90 17.94 5.81 -4.09
CA ALA A 90 19.39 5.94 -4.15
C ALA A 90 20.10 4.62 -4.49
N ASP A 91 19.47 3.48 -4.18
CA ASP A 91 19.97 2.13 -4.48
C ASP A 91 19.76 1.70 -5.94
N ARG A 92 19.23 2.60 -6.80
CA ARG A 92 19.29 2.45 -8.27
C ARG A 92 20.72 2.73 -8.75
N VAL A 93 21.66 1.85 -8.40
CA VAL A 93 23.02 1.85 -8.98
C VAL A 93 23.05 0.94 -10.21
#